data_AF-H5XH77-F1
#
_entry.id   AF-H5XH77-F1
#
_cell.length_a   1.000
_cell.length_b   1.000
_cell.length_c   1.000
_cell.angle_alpha   90.00
_cell.angle_beta   90.00
_cell.angle_gamma   90.00
#
_symmetry.space_group_name_H-M   'P 1'
#
loop_
_entity.id
_entity.type
_entity.pdbx_description
1 polymer ?
#
loop_
_entity_poly.entity_id
_entity_poly.type
_entity_poly.pdbx_seq_one_letter_code
_entity_poly.pdbx_strand_id
1 'polypeptide(L)'
;MTTATYVPPTREQVETIRRVLIHERDIERAAILLAAATCPDVKVPRLHAAETSTIRAQRPPAHHDLSAALLRITRAIDTETEGLYHHQDAGHPDATPALRAIAFRLLELGFTIAEHAGLHTHDIETAVARAYDLPGYDEATAG
;
A
#
# COMPACT_ATOMS: atom_id res chain seq x y z
N MET A 1 -5.86 -21.80 7.78
CA MET A 1 -6.81 -20.71 7.52
C MET A 1 -6.11 -19.74 6.59
N THR A 2 -6.61 -19.55 5.36
CA THR A 2 -6.09 -18.53 4.44
C THR A 2 -6.52 -17.19 5.00
N THR A 3 -5.62 -16.45 5.62
CA THR A 3 -5.88 -15.08 6.05
C THR A 3 -6.14 -14.29 4.77
N ALA A 4 -7.41 -13.93 4.52
CA ALA A 4 -7.73 -13.09 3.38
C ALA A 4 -6.94 -11.80 3.54
N THR A 5 -6.00 -11.55 2.63
CA THR A 5 -5.20 -10.34 2.66
C THR A 5 -6.12 -9.21 2.24
N TYR A 6 -6.62 -8.46 3.22
CA TYR A 6 -7.42 -7.28 2.96
C TYR A 6 -6.55 -6.22 2.30
N VAL A 7 -7.05 -5.62 1.22
CA VAL A 7 -6.38 -4.52 0.53
C VAL A 7 -7.35 -3.35 0.34
N PRO A 8 -7.04 -2.15 0.82
CA PRO A 8 -7.91 -0.98 0.63
C PRO A 8 -8.21 -0.71 -0.85
N PRO A 9 -9.48 -0.46 -1.24
CA PRO A 9 -9.84 -0.26 -2.65
C PRO A 9 -9.25 1.05 -3.20
N THR A 10 -8.93 1.08 -4.49
CA THR A 10 -8.51 2.33 -5.16
C THR A 10 -9.69 3.28 -5.33
N ARG A 11 -9.41 4.55 -5.64
CA ARG A 11 -10.45 5.56 -5.87
C ARG A 11 -11.40 5.15 -7.01
N GLU A 12 -10.85 4.63 -8.10
CA GLU A 12 -11.60 4.19 -9.28
C GLU A 12 -12.53 3.01 -8.95
N GLN A 13 -12.06 2.09 -8.11
CA GLN A 13 -12.87 0.99 -7.58
C GLN A 13 -14.01 1.52 -6.70
N VAL A 14 -13.72 2.46 -5.79
CA VAL A 14 -14.73 3.10 -4.94
C VAL A 14 -15.78 3.85 -5.77
N GLU A 15 -15.37 4.61 -6.79
CA GLU A 15 -16.28 5.33 -7.69
C GLU A 15 -17.19 4.37 -8.46
N THR A 16 -16.63 3.26 -8.95
CA THR A 16 -17.39 2.19 -9.62
C THR A 16 -18.42 1.57 -8.68
N ILE A 17 -18.02 1.18 -7.47
CA ILE A 17 -18.90 0.58 -6.46
C ILE A 17 -20.00 1.56 -6.06
N ARG A 18 -19.64 2.84 -5.85
CA ARG A 18 -20.59 3.91 -5.49
C ARG A 18 -21.62 4.15 -6.60
N ARG A 19 -21.22 4.07 -7.87
CA ARG A 19 -22.17 4.19 -8.99
C ARG A 19 -23.22 3.07 -8.93
N VAL A 20 -22.78 1.82 -8.78
CA VAL A 20 -23.68 0.65 -8.69
C VAL A 20 -24.61 0.77 -7.48
N LEU A 21 -24.07 1.16 -6.33
CA LEU A 21 -24.85 1.30 -5.10
C LEU A 21 -25.90 2.42 -5.19
N ILE A 22 -25.53 3.60 -5.67
CA ILE A 22 -26.37 4.80 -5.60
C ILE A 22 -27.30 4.93 -6.81
N HIS A 23 -26.78 4.71 -8.01
CA HIS A 23 -27.50 4.99 -9.25
C HIS A 23 -28.25 3.76 -9.74
N GLU A 24 -27.59 2.59 -9.70
CA GLU A 24 -28.18 1.33 -10.17
C GLU A 24 -29.00 0.65 -9.05
N ARG A 25 -28.81 1.08 -7.79
CA ARG A 25 -29.50 0.58 -6.59
C ARG A 25 -29.37 -0.94 -6.38
N ASP A 26 -28.26 -1.49 -6.84
CA ASP A 26 -27.96 -2.91 -6.75
C ASP A 26 -26.97 -3.17 -5.60
N ILE A 27 -27.53 -3.42 -4.42
CA ILE A 27 -26.77 -3.59 -3.17
C ILE A 27 -25.95 -4.89 -3.21
N GLU A 28 -26.52 -5.97 -3.73
CA GLU A 28 -25.86 -7.27 -3.80
C GLU A 28 -24.63 -7.20 -4.73
N ARG A 29 -24.80 -6.61 -5.90
CA ARG A 29 -23.70 -6.40 -6.84
C ARG A 29 -22.65 -5.45 -6.28
N ALA A 30 -23.05 -4.34 -5.63
CA ALA A 30 -22.09 -3.45 -4.98
C ALA A 30 -21.28 -4.16 -3.88
N ALA A 31 -21.91 -5.04 -3.09
CA ALA A 31 -21.23 -5.83 -2.06
C ALA A 31 -20.24 -6.83 -2.68
N ILE A 32 -20.62 -7.49 -3.77
CA ILE A 32 -19.73 -8.41 -4.51
C ILE A 32 -18.50 -7.67 -5.06
N LEU A 33 -18.72 -6.51 -5.69
CA LEU A 33 -17.64 -5.68 -6.23
C LEU A 33 -16.71 -5.14 -5.13
N LEU A 34 -17.27 -4.76 -3.97
CA LEU A 34 -16.48 -4.37 -2.81
C LEU A 34 -15.61 -5.52 -2.32
N ALA A 35 -16.19 -6.71 -2.10
CA ALA A 35 -15.44 -7.89 -1.69
C ALA A 35 -14.34 -8.26 -2.71
N ALA A 36 -14.63 -8.12 -4.01
CA ALA A 36 -13.67 -8.36 -5.08
C ALA A 36 -12.49 -7.37 -5.07
N ALA A 37 -12.75 -6.10 -4.74
CA ALA A 37 -11.75 -5.04 -4.66
C ALA A 37 -10.89 -5.15 -3.38
N THR A 38 -11.50 -5.57 -2.27
CA THR A 38 -10.83 -5.65 -0.96
C THR A 38 -10.14 -6.98 -0.71
N CYS A 39 -10.62 -8.07 -1.31
CA CYS A 39 -10.13 -9.43 -1.08
C CYS A 39 -9.82 -10.10 -2.45
N PRO A 40 -8.59 -9.98 -2.96
CA PRO A 40 -8.23 -10.51 -4.29
C PRO A 40 -8.50 -12.01 -4.45
N ASP A 41 -8.38 -12.76 -3.35
CA ASP A 41 -8.54 -14.23 -3.33
C ASP A 41 -9.98 -14.70 -3.08
N VAL A 42 -10.94 -13.79 -2.88
CA VAL A 42 -12.32 -14.20 -2.63
C VAL A 42 -12.87 -14.91 -3.87
N LYS A 43 -13.44 -16.11 -3.66
CA LYS A 43 -14.17 -16.83 -4.70
C LYS A 43 -15.52 -16.15 -4.91
N VAL A 44 -15.83 -15.84 -6.15
CA VAL A 44 -17.01 -15.07 -6.54
C VAL A 44 -17.90 -15.93 -7.42
N PRO A 45 -19.23 -15.83 -7.33
CA PRO A 45 -20.13 -16.55 -8.22
C PRO A 45 -19.82 -16.28 -9.69
N ARG A 46 -19.94 -17.31 -10.53
CA ARG A 46 -19.63 -17.23 -11.97
C ARG A 46 -20.38 -16.09 -12.68
N LEU A 47 -21.60 -15.79 -12.23
CA LEU A 47 -22.43 -14.71 -12.76
C LEU A 47 -21.73 -13.34 -12.70
N HIS A 48 -20.89 -13.10 -11.69
CA HIS A 48 -20.18 -11.83 -11.48
C HIS A 48 -18.68 -11.93 -11.80
N ALA A 49 -18.22 -13.02 -12.42
CA ALA A 49 -16.79 -13.25 -12.67
C ALA A 49 -16.17 -12.19 -13.58
N ALA A 50 -16.89 -11.77 -14.63
CA ALA A 50 -16.42 -10.74 -15.56
C ALA A 50 -16.29 -9.38 -14.85
N GLU A 51 -17.31 -8.96 -14.10
CA GLU A 51 -17.32 -7.67 -13.40
C GLU A 51 -16.29 -7.62 -12.27
N THR A 52 -16.13 -8.74 -11.57
CA THR A 52 -15.07 -8.92 -10.58
C THR A 52 -13.69 -8.77 -11.24
N SER A 53 -13.48 -9.41 -12.39
CA SER A 53 -12.23 -9.27 -13.13
C SER A 53 -11.99 -7.82 -13.54
N THR A 54 -13.03 -7.12 -14.01
CA THR A 54 -12.94 -5.69 -14.35
C THR A 54 -12.56 -4.83 -13.15
N ILE A 55 -13.23 -5.00 -12.00
CA ILE A 55 -12.91 -4.17 -10.83
C ILE A 55 -11.52 -4.48 -10.27
N ARG A 56 -11.08 -5.74 -10.31
CA ARG A 56 -9.69 -6.10 -9.95
C ARG A 56 -8.68 -5.48 -10.90
N ALA A 57 -8.97 -5.48 -12.21
CA ALA A 57 -8.10 -4.88 -13.23
C ALA A 57 -7.94 -3.36 -13.09
N GLN A 58 -8.88 -2.67 -12.43
CA GLN A 58 -8.72 -1.24 -12.09
C GLN A 58 -7.56 -0.97 -11.12
N ARG A 59 -7.02 -2.01 -10.45
CA ARG A 59 -5.72 -1.94 -9.80
C ARG A 59 -4.69 -2.64 -10.69
N PRO A 60 -4.03 -1.93 -11.62
CA PRO A 60 -3.00 -2.54 -12.43
C PRO A 60 -1.87 -3.09 -11.53
N PRO A 61 -1.35 -4.28 -11.84
CA PRO A 61 -0.14 -4.80 -11.21
C PRO A 61 1.01 -3.79 -11.26
N ALA A 62 1.90 -3.83 -10.26
CA ALA A 62 2.99 -2.85 -10.14
C ALA A 62 3.91 -2.79 -11.37
N HIS A 63 4.08 -3.89 -12.11
CA HIS A 63 4.88 -3.92 -13.34
C HIS A 63 4.18 -3.27 -14.55
N HIS A 64 2.87 -3.02 -14.48
CA HIS A 64 2.12 -2.31 -15.52
C HIS A 64 2.03 -0.80 -15.23
N ASP A 65 1.96 -0.42 -13.95
CA ASP A 65 1.92 0.99 -13.53
C ASP A 65 2.66 1.15 -12.18
N LEU A 66 3.98 1.36 -12.28
CA LEU A 66 4.86 1.51 -11.12
C LEU A 66 4.55 2.79 -10.33
N SER A 67 4.32 3.91 -11.03
CA SER A 67 4.03 5.19 -10.39
C SER A 67 2.76 5.14 -9.54
N ALA A 68 1.69 4.52 -10.06
CA ALA A 68 0.48 4.33 -9.26
C ALA A 68 0.69 3.34 -8.11
N ALA A 69 1.53 2.31 -8.29
CA ALA A 69 1.86 1.38 -7.22
C ALA A 69 2.61 2.06 -6.06
N LEU A 70 3.63 2.87 -6.38
CA LEU A 70 4.39 3.63 -5.38
C LEU A 70 3.48 4.62 -4.64
N LEU A 71 2.62 5.35 -5.36
CA LEU A 71 1.66 6.27 -4.73
C LEU A 71 0.69 5.56 -3.77
N ARG A 72 0.25 4.33 -4.10
CA ARG A 72 -0.58 3.53 -3.20
C ARG A 72 0.16 3.13 -1.92
N ILE A 73 1.45 2.78 -2.03
CA ILE A 73 2.29 2.46 -0.88
C ILE A 73 2.46 3.69 0.02
N THR A 74 2.81 4.84 -0.57
CA THR A 74 2.95 6.11 0.18
C THR A 74 1.66 6.44 0.94
N ARG A 75 0.50 6.43 0.26
CA ARG A 75 -0.78 6.74 0.90
C ARG A 75 -1.17 5.74 1.99
N ALA A 76 -0.83 4.46 1.80
CA ALA A 76 -1.08 3.46 2.83
C ALA A 76 -0.26 3.76 4.09
N ILE A 77 1.02 4.13 3.93
CA ILE A 77 1.86 4.54 5.06
C ILE A 77 1.29 5.79 5.72
N ASP A 78 0.99 6.84 4.95
CA ASP A 78 0.45 8.10 5.47
C ASP A 78 -0.84 7.88 6.27
N THR A 79 -1.76 7.05 5.75
CA THR A 79 -3.04 6.75 6.42
C THR A 79 -2.84 6.06 7.77
N GLU A 80 -1.85 5.17 7.88
CA GLU A 80 -1.56 4.46 9.13
C GLU A 80 -0.77 5.31 10.13
N THR A 81 -0.04 6.34 9.67
CA THR A 81 0.84 7.15 10.53
C THR A 81 0.32 8.55 10.86
N GLU A 82 -0.58 9.14 10.07
CA GLU A 82 -1.07 10.53 10.26
C GLU A 82 -1.65 10.75 11.67
N GLY A 83 -2.54 9.86 12.11
CA GLY A 83 -3.10 9.94 13.46
C GLY A 83 -2.03 9.78 14.55
N LEU A 84 -1.01 8.95 14.32
CA LEU A 84 0.08 8.74 15.26
C LEU A 84 1.00 9.96 15.36
N TYR A 85 1.24 10.68 14.26
CA TYR A 85 1.98 11.95 14.30
C TYR A 85 1.25 12.98 15.18
N HIS A 86 -0.07 13.13 15.00
CA HIS A 86 -0.87 14.00 15.86
C HIS A 86 -0.83 13.58 17.33
N HIS A 87 -0.89 12.27 17.61
CA HIS A 87 -0.78 11.78 18.97
C HIS A 87 0.62 12.01 19.57
N GLN A 88 1.67 11.88 18.77
CA GLN A 88 3.04 12.17 19.19
C GLN A 88 3.21 13.66 19.53
N ASP A 89 2.71 14.57 18.69
CA ASP A 89 2.76 16.01 18.90
C ASP A 89 1.97 16.44 20.14
N ALA A 90 0.87 15.74 20.45
CA ALA A 90 0.09 15.94 21.67
C ALA A 90 0.69 15.29 22.93
N GLY A 91 1.86 14.63 22.81
CA GLY A 91 2.58 14.03 23.93
C GLY A 91 2.00 12.70 24.42
N HIS A 92 1.19 12.00 23.62
CA HIS A 92 0.71 10.67 23.99
C HIS A 92 1.86 9.65 23.99
N PRO A 93 2.08 8.93 25.11
CA PRO A 93 3.26 8.07 25.26
C PRO A 93 3.29 6.88 24.30
N ASP A 94 2.13 6.44 23.82
CA ASP A 94 2.00 5.24 22.98
C ASP A 94 2.30 5.48 21.49
N ALA A 95 2.31 6.75 21.05
CA ALA A 95 2.52 7.09 19.65
C ALA A 95 3.94 6.74 19.17
N THR A 96 4.96 7.04 19.99
CA THR A 96 6.37 6.80 19.61
C THR A 96 6.69 5.31 19.48
N PRO A 97 6.31 4.41 20.43
CA PRO A 97 6.44 2.97 20.25
C PRO A 97 5.73 2.44 18.99
N ALA A 98 4.51 2.91 18.70
CA ALA A 98 3.76 2.49 17.52
C ALA A 98 4.47 2.91 16.21
N LEU A 99 4.90 4.17 16.10
CA LEU A 99 5.65 4.67 14.94
C LEU A 99 6.95 3.88 14.72
N ARG A 100 7.67 3.52 15.79
CA ARG A 100 8.88 2.68 15.70
C ARG A 100 8.56 1.28 15.15
N ALA A 101 7.51 0.65 15.66
CA ALA A 101 7.11 -0.68 15.19
C ALA A 101 6.73 -0.67 13.69
N ILE A 102 6.00 0.36 13.25
CA ILE A 102 5.66 0.55 11.83
C ILE A 102 6.94 0.76 11.01
N ALA A 103 7.83 1.66 11.44
CA ALA A 103 9.08 1.94 10.74
C ALA A 103 9.94 0.69 10.56
N PHE A 104 10.14 -0.10 11.62
CA PHE A 104 10.88 -1.36 11.51
C PHE A 104 10.22 -2.34 10.54
N ARG A 105 8.89 -2.46 10.59
CA ARG A 105 8.18 -3.35 9.67
C ARG A 105 8.33 -2.93 8.21
N LEU A 106 8.29 -1.62 7.93
CA LEU A 106 8.50 -1.10 6.59
C LEU A 106 9.93 -1.37 6.10
N LEU A 107 10.93 -1.21 6.98
CA LEU A 107 12.33 -1.55 6.65
C LEU A 107 12.49 -3.04 6.36
N GLU A 108 11.93 -3.93 7.18
CA GLU A 108 11.97 -5.39 6.95
C GLU A 108 11.40 -5.76 5.57
N LEU A 109 10.22 -5.23 5.23
CA LEU A 109 9.58 -5.48 3.93
C LEU A 109 10.40 -4.89 2.77
N GLY A 110 10.96 -3.69 2.96
CA GLY A 110 11.86 -3.05 2.01
C GLY A 110 13.11 -3.89 1.75
N PHE A 111 13.72 -4.45 2.80
CA PHE A 111 14.87 -5.34 2.70
C PHE A 111 14.56 -6.62 1.92
N THR A 112 13.39 -7.23 2.12
CA THR A 112 12.97 -8.39 1.32
C THR A 112 12.86 -8.05 -0.18
N ILE A 113 12.31 -6.88 -0.51
CA ILE A 113 12.22 -6.42 -1.91
C ILE A 113 13.63 -6.14 -2.47
N ALA A 114 14.48 -5.47 -1.68
CA ALA A 114 15.85 -5.16 -2.06
C ALA A 114 16.68 -6.42 -2.35
N GLU A 115 16.59 -7.44 -1.49
CA GLU A 115 17.25 -8.73 -1.70
C GLU A 115 16.82 -9.37 -3.04
N HIS A 116 15.51 -9.42 -3.32
CA HIS A 116 15.01 -9.94 -4.59
C HIS A 116 15.39 -9.09 -5.81
N ALA A 117 15.63 -7.78 -5.60
CA ALA A 117 16.09 -6.87 -6.63
C ALA A 117 17.64 -6.86 -6.79
N GLY A 118 18.38 -7.58 -5.95
CA GLY A 118 19.84 -7.57 -5.96
C GLY A 118 20.45 -6.27 -5.44
N LEU A 119 19.72 -5.49 -4.63
CA LEU A 119 20.21 -4.26 -4.01
C LEU A 119 20.96 -4.58 -2.71
N HIS A 120 22.15 -4.02 -2.55
CA HIS A 120 22.91 -4.15 -1.32
C HIS A 120 22.43 -3.14 -0.28
N THR A 121 22.50 -3.51 1.01
CA THR A 121 22.16 -2.63 2.13
C THR A 121 22.87 -1.27 2.04
N HIS A 122 24.13 -1.28 1.60
CA HIS A 122 24.93 -0.07 1.41
C HIS A 122 24.33 0.89 0.36
N ASP A 123 23.75 0.37 -0.72
CA ASP A 123 23.10 1.19 -1.75
C ASP A 123 21.83 1.85 -1.20
N ILE A 124 21.10 1.12 -0.34
CA ILE A 124 19.92 1.64 0.36
C ILE A 124 20.33 2.77 1.32
N GLU A 125 21.33 2.52 2.17
CA GLU A 125 21.85 3.52 3.12
C GLU A 125 22.30 4.78 2.40
N THR A 126 23.06 4.63 1.31
CA THR A 126 23.54 5.75 0.49
C THR A 126 22.39 6.51 -0.17
N ALA A 127 21.40 5.80 -0.72
CA ALA A 127 20.23 6.42 -1.35
C ALA A 127 19.39 7.20 -0.32
N VAL A 128 19.17 6.64 0.87
CA VAL A 128 18.47 7.31 1.97
C VAL A 128 19.26 8.53 2.44
N ALA A 129 20.57 8.38 2.67
CA ALA A 129 21.41 9.48 3.12
C ALA A 129 21.38 10.65 2.14
N ARG A 130 21.47 10.39 0.83
CA ARG A 130 21.33 11.42 -0.22
C ARG A 130 19.94 12.06 -0.24
N ALA A 131 18.88 11.28 -0.07
CA ALA A 131 17.51 11.79 -0.08
C ALA A 131 17.23 12.75 1.10
N TYR A 132 17.92 12.56 2.23
CA TYR A 132 17.78 13.36 3.44
C TYR A 132 18.96 14.29 3.73
N ASP A 133 19.89 14.44 2.78
CA ASP A 133 21.08 15.28 2.91
C ASP A 133 21.88 14.99 4.20
N LEU A 134 22.05 13.70 4.53
CA LEU A 134 22.71 13.27 5.75
C LEU A 134 24.25 13.37 5.63
N PRO A 135 24.93 14.00 6.59
CA PRO A 135 26.37 14.17 6.54
C PRO A 135 27.12 12.82 6.68
N GLY A 136 28.26 12.69 5.99
CA GLY A 136 29.11 11.50 6.04
C GLY A 136 28.85 10.45 4.96
N TYR A 137 27.95 10.72 4.02
CA TYR A 137 27.65 9.87 2.85
C TYR A 137 27.95 10.54 1.49
N ASP A 138 28.46 11.77 1.53
CA ASP A 138 29.09 12.42 0.38
C ASP A 138 30.52 11.89 0.25
N GLU A 139 30.80 11.20 -0.87
CA GLU A 139 32.12 10.72 -1.28
C GLU A 139 32.70 9.49 -0.54
N ALA A 140 32.14 8.31 -0.82
CA ALA A 140 32.91 7.04 -0.83
C ALA A 140 33.16 6.54 -2.27
N THR A 141 33.44 7.46 -3.20
CA THR A 141 33.97 7.14 -4.54
C THR A 141 35.16 8.05 -4.87
N ALA A 142 36.19 8.00 -4.03
CA ALA A 142 37.54 8.42 -4.38
C ALA A 142 38.52 7.51 -3.63
N GLY A 143 38.86 6.38 -4.25
CA GLY A 143 39.81 5.39 -3.74
C GLY A 143 39.82 4.14 -4.59
#